data_AF-A0A542Y9L8-F1
#
_entry.id   AF-A0A542Y9L8-F1
#
_cell.length_a   1.000
_cell.length_b   1.000
_cell.length_c   1.000
_cell.angle_alpha   90.00
_cell.angle_beta   90.00
_cell.angle_gamma   90.00
#
_symmetry.space_group_name_H-M   'P 1'
#
loop_
_entity.id
_entity.type
_entity.pdbx_description
1 polymer ?
#
loop_
_entity_poly.entity_id
_entity_poly.type
_entity_poly.pdbx_seq_one_letter_code
_entity_poly.pdbx_strand_id
1 'polypeptide(L)'
;MRLNGLMTDPIAELEQATRVVAGLFTGPTCVEATALLLEVAMQLGHKVEARAVSLFATDLETGHQVTGQRGQAFGESFLARRGISAPLIETFAGGTPFQIYAGHMIVVSEEFGLLMDPTFDQFEPLGEQATPIFAQNVRLRSNSYWQVISDDLYVRYFAADEFADLDFSEARAQTTGRAKKIAAHIRGSRT
;
A
#
# COMPACT_ATOMS: atom_id res chain seq x y z
N MET A 1 -37.95 14.28 16.18
CA MET A 1 -37.24 13.03 15.86
C MET A 1 -35.92 13.41 15.18
N ARG A 2 -34.85 13.57 15.96
CA ARG A 2 -33.52 13.81 15.41
C ARG A 2 -32.94 12.44 15.07
N LEU A 3 -32.73 12.16 13.79
CA LEU A 3 -31.92 11.04 13.36
C LEU A 3 -30.50 11.32 13.85
N ASN A 4 -30.07 10.62 14.90
CA ASN A 4 -28.67 10.55 15.28
C ASN A 4 -27.96 9.82 14.12
N GLY A 5 -27.50 10.57 13.12
CA GLY A 5 -26.50 10.09 12.19
C GLY A 5 -25.25 9.83 13.01
N LEU A 6 -25.01 8.57 13.38
CA LEU A 6 -23.72 8.12 13.86
C LEU A 6 -22.70 8.55 12.79
N MET A 7 -21.91 9.59 13.10
CA MET A 7 -20.73 9.91 12.32
C MET A 7 -19.85 8.67 12.36
N THR A 8 -19.76 8.01 11.21
CA THR A 8 -18.91 6.84 11.00
C THR A 8 -17.45 7.27 11.10
N ASP A 9 -16.65 6.54 11.87
CA ASP A 9 -15.20 6.76 11.95
C ASP A 9 -14.55 6.38 10.59
N PRO A 10 -14.11 7.35 9.79
CA PRO A 10 -13.56 7.09 8.45
C PRO A 10 -12.30 6.21 8.51
N ILE A 11 -11.50 6.35 9.57
CA ILE A 11 -10.25 5.61 9.72
C ILE A 11 -10.55 4.12 9.94
N ALA A 12 -11.49 3.81 10.84
CA ALA A 12 -11.90 2.43 11.11
C ALA A 12 -12.51 1.76 9.87
N GLU A 13 -13.28 2.49 9.06
CA GLU A 13 -13.84 1.97 7.82
C GLU A 13 -12.76 1.64 6.79
N LEU A 14 -11.78 2.52 6.62
CA LEU A 14 -10.66 2.33 5.68
C LEU A 14 -9.71 1.21 6.16
N GLU A 15 -9.51 1.06 7.47
CA GLU A 15 -8.75 -0.05 8.04
C GLU A 15 -9.45 -1.39 7.78
N GLN A 16 -10.76 -1.46 8.02
CA GLN A 16 -11.54 -2.66 7.72
C GLN A 16 -11.55 -2.97 6.22
N ALA A 17 -11.70 -1.95 5.36
CA ALA A 17 -11.62 -2.13 3.91
C ALA A 17 -10.25 -2.69 3.48
N THR A 18 -9.16 -2.16 4.02
CA THR A 18 -7.80 -2.63 3.75
C THR A 18 -7.64 -4.10 4.12
N ARG A 19 -8.07 -4.49 5.33
CA ARG A 19 -8.02 -5.89 5.78
C ARG A 19 -8.87 -6.84 4.93
N VAL A 20 -10.09 -6.43 4.58
CA VAL A 20 -10.96 -7.26 3.73
C VAL A 20 -10.34 -7.45 2.34
N VAL A 21 -9.78 -6.38 1.75
CA VAL A 21 -9.12 -6.49 0.44
C VAL A 21 -7.86 -7.35 0.54
N ALA A 22 -7.03 -7.17 1.56
CA ALA A 22 -5.85 -8.00 1.76
C ALA A 22 -6.20 -9.50 1.83
N GLY A 23 -7.24 -9.88 2.58
CA GLY A 23 -7.69 -11.28 2.65
C GLY A 23 -8.28 -11.87 1.36
N LEU A 24 -8.39 -11.07 0.29
CA LEU A 24 -8.94 -11.47 -1.01
C LEU A 24 -7.88 -11.66 -2.10
N PHE A 25 -6.64 -11.30 -1.81
CA PHE A 25 -5.52 -11.33 -2.75
C PHE A 25 -4.31 -12.00 -2.09
N THR A 26 -3.52 -12.69 -2.89
CA THR A 26 -2.28 -13.35 -2.44
C THR A 26 -1.27 -13.25 -3.56
N GLY A 27 -0.01 -12.95 -3.24
CA GLY A 27 1.06 -12.80 -4.22
C GLY A 27 1.02 -11.47 -4.99
N PRO A 28 1.62 -11.38 -6.19
CA PRO A 28 1.93 -10.13 -6.86
C PRO A 28 0.73 -9.49 -7.59
N THR A 29 -0.33 -9.16 -6.85
CA THR A 29 -1.60 -8.60 -7.37
C THR A 29 -1.86 -7.19 -6.86
N CYS A 30 -0.80 -6.39 -6.68
CA CYS A 30 -0.89 -5.06 -6.07
C CYS A 30 -1.79 -4.10 -6.86
N VAL A 31 -1.83 -4.22 -8.20
CA VAL A 31 -2.65 -3.38 -9.07
C VAL A 31 -4.14 -3.67 -8.84
N GLU A 32 -4.55 -4.94 -8.87
CA GLU A 32 -5.94 -5.36 -8.68
C GLU A 32 -6.43 -5.11 -7.26
N ALA A 33 -5.58 -5.36 -6.26
CA ALA A 33 -5.90 -5.10 -4.86
C ALA A 33 -6.06 -3.60 -4.60
N THR A 34 -5.15 -2.76 -5.12
CA THR A 34 -5.25 -1.30 -5.02
C THR A 34 -6.50 -0.78 -5.73
N ALA A 35 -6.80 -1.31 -6.92
CA ALA A 35 -7.99 -0.94 -7.68
C ALA A 35 -9.29 -1.28 -6.91
N LEU A 36 -9.36 -2.48 -6.32
CA LEU A 36 -10.50 -2.87 -5.49
C LEU A 36 -10.62 -2.01 -4.23
N LEU A 37 -9.51 -1.75 -3.54
CA LEU A 37 -9.51 -0.94 -2.32
C LEU A 37 -9.92 0.51 -2.60
N LEU A 38 -9.41 1.10 -3.67
CA LEU A 38 -9.82 2.43 -4.14
C LEU A 38 -11.33 2.48 -4.35
N GLU A 39 -11.88 1.51 -5.10
CA GLU A 39 -13.32 1.46 -5.37
C GLU A 39 -14.14 1.22 -4.10
N VAL A 40 -13.70 0.35 -3.17
CA VAL A 40 -14.37 0.15 -1.88
C VAL A 40 -14.42 1.45 -1.07
N ALA A 41 -13.30 2.15 -0.96
CA ALA A 41 -13.22 3.43 -0.24
C ALA A 41 -14.13 4.49 -0.88
N MET A 42 -14.16 4.59 -2.22
CA MET A 42 -15.09 5.47 -2.93
C MET A 42 -16.56 5.09 -2.68
N GLN A 43 -16.90 3.80 -2.69
CA GLN A 43 -18.24 3.33 -2.36
C GLN A 43 -18.62 3.64 -0.91
N LEU A 44 -17.65 3.69 0.02
CA LEU A 44 -17.83 4.08 1.42
C LEU A 44 -17.97 5.60 1.60
N GLY A 45 -17.56 6.40 0.61
CA GLY A 45 -17.66 7.86 0.61
C GLY A 45 -16.36 8.59 0.96
N HIS A 46 -15.22 7.88 0.92
CA HIS A 46 -13.92 8.43 1.29
C HIS A 46 -13.14 8.89 0.05
N LYS A 47 -12.47 10.03 0.18
CA LYS A 47 -11.52 10.50 -0.83
C LYS A 47 -10.17 9.83 -0.60
N VAL A 48 -9.77 9.01 -1.56
CA VAL A 48 -8.50 8.29 -1.58
C VAL A 48 -7.92 8.27 -2.99
N GLU A 49 -6.62 7.99 -3.10
CA GLU A 49 -5.89 7.95 -4.36
C GLU A 49 -5.05 6.69 -4.45
N ALA A 50 -5.01 6.08 -5.63
CA ALA A 50 -4.07 5.01 -5.93
C ALA A 50 -2.75 5.63 -6.39
N ARG A 51 -1.63 5.11 -5.89
CA ARG A 51 -0.28 5.62 -6.19
C ARG A 51 0.61 4.47 -6.62
N ALA A 52 1.25 4.63 -7.78
CA ALA A 52 2.36 3.77 -8.16
C ALA A 52 3.60 4.17 -7.36
N VAL A 53 4.29 3.18 -6.81
CA VAL A 53 5.42 3.41 -5.91
C VAL A 53 6.55 2.43 -6.17
N SER A 54 7.77 2.96 -6.05
CA SER A 54 8.96 2.14 -5.82
C SER A 54 9.22 2.09 -4.33
N LEU A 55 9.73 1.00 -3.79
CA LEU A 55 9.95 0.92 -2.34
C LEU A 55 11.35 0.50 -1.97
N PHE A 56 11.73 0.87 -0.76
CA PHE A 56 12.76 0.20 0.00
C PHE A 56 12.13 -0.25 1.31
N ALA A 57 12.17 -1.54 1.59
CA ALA A 57 11.72 -2.12 2.84
C ALA A 57 12.85 -2.94 3.45
N THR A 58 12.99 -2.88 4.77
CA THR A 58 13.93 -3.72 5.49
C THR A 58 13.38 -4.08 6.86
N ASP A 59 13.53 -5.35 7.20
CA ASP A 59 13.43 -5.86 8.56
C ASP A 59 14.66 -5.37 9.34
N LEU A 60 14.42 -4.65 10.43
CA LEU A 60 15.45 -4.03 11.25
C LEU A 60 16.16 -5.02 12.18
N GLU A 61 15.55 -6.18 12.45
CA GLU A 61 16.13 -7.25 13.25
C GLU A 61 17.01 -8.17 12.39
N THR A 62 16.47 -8.67 11.28
CA THR A 62 17.15 -9.65 10.42
C THR A 62 18.04 -9.00 9.36
N GLY A 63 17.79 -7.72 9.04
CA GLY A 63 18.45 -7.03 7.93
C GLY A 63 18.00 -7.51 6.55
N HIS A 64 16.99 -8.40 6.48
CA HIS A 64 16.38 -8.76 5.22
C HIS A 64 15.69 -7.55 4.58
N GLN A 65 15.63 -7.54 3.25
CA GLN A 65 15.25 -6.35 2.52
C GLN A 65 14.67 -6.65 1.16
N VAL A 66 13.84 -5.73 0.70
CA VAL A 66 13.29 -5.68 -0.66
C VAL A 66 13.43 -4.26 -1.18
N THR A 67 13.84 -4.12 -2.45
CA THR A 67 13.96 -2.79 -3.04
C THR A 67 13.55 -2.75 -4.51
N GLY A 68 12.84 -1.68 -4.89
CA GLY A 68 12.68 -1.29 -6.27
C GLY A 68 13.79 -0.37 -6.76
N GLN A 69 13.81 -0.13 -8.07
CA GLN A 69 14.90 0.57 -8.72
C GLN A 69 15.17 1.97 -8.16
N ARG A 70 14.13 2.75 -7.81
CA ARG A 70 14.32 4.07 -7.17
C ARG A 70 14.74 3.96 -5.70
N GLY A 71 14.33 2.88 -5.04
CA GLY A 71 14.69 2.60 -3.65
C GLY A 71 16.13 2.15 -3.47
N GLN A 72 16.76 1.58 -4.51
CA GLN A 72 18.08 0.96 -4.41
C GLN A 72 19.15 1.91 -3.85
N ALA A 73 19.39 3.07 -4.49
CA ALA A 73 20.42 4.00 -4.06
C ALA A 73 20.18 4.54 -2.63
N PHE A 74 18.91 4.70 -2.24
CA PHE A 74 18.57 5.05 -0.87
C PHE A 74 18.86 3.89 0.10
N GLY A 75 18.46 2.68 -0.26
CA GLY A 75 18.68 1.47 0.54
C GLY A 75 20.16 1.25 0.84
N GLU A 76 21.02 1.32 -0.17
CA GLU A 76 22.48 1.20 -0.02
C GLU A 76 23.03 2.19 1.01
N SER A 77 22.64 3.47 0.89
CA SER A 77 23.05 4.53 1.82
C SER A 77 22.47 4.33 3.23
N PHE A 78 21.22 3.88 3.33
CA PHE A 78 20.51 3.67 4.59
C PHE A 78 21.11 2.53 5.42
N LEU A 79 21.49 1.44 4.78
CA LEU A 79 22.08 0.25 5.41
C LEU A 79 23.54 0.49 5.77
N ALA A 80 24.30 1.15 4.88
CA ALA A 80 25.69 1.50 5.15
C ALA A 80 25.83 2.32 6.44
N ARG A 81 24.91 3.25 6.68
CA ARG A 81 24.86 4.05 7.93
C ARG A 81 24.55 3.23 9.18
N ARG A 82 23.99 2.03 9.04
CA ARG A 82 23.69 1.09 10.13
C ARG A 82 24.76 0.00 10.27
N GLY A 83 25.83 0.06 9.48
CA GLY A 83 26.88 -0.96 9.48
C GLY A 83 26.44 -2.28 8.86
N ILE A 84 25.32 -2.32 8.14
CA ILE A 84 24.80 -3.51 7.47
C ILE A 84 25.36 -3.54 6.05
N SER A 85 26.17 -4.55 5.74
CA SER A 85 26.68 -4.82 4.39
C SER A 85 25.98 -6.07 3.85
N ALA A 86 24.75 -5.88 3.37
CA ALA A 86 23.99 -6.92 2.70
C ALA A 86 23.79 -6.50 1.23
N PRO A 87 24.02 -7.39 0.25
CA PRO A 87 23.58 -7.13 -1.12
C PRO A 87 22.06 -6.91 -1.11
N LEU A 88 21.58 -5.90 -1.82
CA LEU A 88 20.14 -5.68 -2.01
C LEU A 88 19.57 -6.87 -2.80
N ILE A 89 18.74 -7.67 -2.14
CA ILE A 89 18.14 -8.87 -2.69
C ILE A 89 16.86 -8.46 -3.42
N GLU A 90 16.82 -8.82 -4.70
CA GLU A 90 15.68 -8.75 -5.62
C GLU A 90 15.12 -7.37 -5.99
N THR A 91 15.29 -7.08 -7.27
CA THR A 91 14.53 -6.14 -8.07
C THR A 91 13.17 -6.75 -8.40
N PHE A 92 12.09 -5.97 -8.32
CA PHE A 92 10.79 -6.32 -8.92
C PHE A 92 11.01 -6.93 -10.31
N ALA A 93 10.81 -8.24 -10.43
CA ALA A 93 11.08 -8.95 -11.68
C ALA A 93 9.94 -8.68 -12.66
N GLY A 94 10.24 -8.03 -13.78
CA GLY A 94 9.26 -7.79 -14.82
C GLY A 94 9.84 -7.21 -16.11
N GLY A 95 8.97 -6.89 -17.06
CA GLY A 95 9.30 -6.34 -18.38
C GLY A 95 8.57 -5.05 -18.75
N THR A 96 7.52 -4.66 -18.01
CA THR A 96 6.83 -3.37 -18.23
C THR A 96 7.53 -2.22 -17.49
N PRO A 97 7.40 -0.96 -17.93
CA PRO A 97 7.95 0.19 -17.20
C PRO A 97 7.47 0.29 -15.75
N PHE A 98 6.19 0.01 -15.48
CA PHE A 98 5.69 -0.05 -14.11
C PHE A 98 6.46 -1.08 -13.28
N GLN A 99 6.59 -2.32 -13.76
CA GLN A 99 7.28 -3.39 -13.04
C GLN A 99 8.75 -3.05 -12.76
N ILE A 100 9.43 -2.43 -13.73
CA ILE A 100 10.85 -2.08 -13.62
C ILE A 100 11.06 -0.91 -12.63
N TYR A 101 10.29 0.18 -12.77
CA TYR A 101 10.58 1.44 -12.09
C TYR A 101 9.80 1.64 -10.79
N ALA A 102 8.49 1.33 -10.78
CA ALA A 102 7.65 1.38 -9.59
C ALA A 102 7.67 0.02 -8.90
N GLY A 103 7.03 -0.97 -9.52
CA GLY A 103 6.99 -2.35 -9.04
C GLY A 103 5.87 -2.61 -8.04
N HIS A 104 5.22 -1.57 -7.51
CA HIS A 104 4.15 -1.71 -6.53
C HIS A 104 3.09 -0.59 -6.60
N MET A 105 1.91 -0.85 -6.06
CA MET A 105 0.83 0.14 -5.92
C MET A 105 0.25 0.14 -4.50
N ILE A 106 -0.13 1.33 -4.03
CA ILE A 106 -0.74 1.55 -2.73
C ILE A 106 -1.95 2.48 -2.86
N VAL A 107 -2.78 2.54 -1.81
CA VAL A 107 -3.83 3.56 -1.67
C VAL A 107 -3.45 4.54 -0.56
N VAL A 108 -3.67 5.83 -0.78
CA VAL A 108 -3.42 6.87 0.22
C VAL A 108 -4.67 7.73 0.46
N SER A 109 -4.81 8.25 1.68
CA SER A 109 -5.76 9.32 1.98
C SER A 109 -4.99 10.53 2.50
N GLU A 110 -4.93 11.61 1.72
CA GLU A 110 -4.29 12.85 2.17
C GLU A 110 -5.07 13.53 3.29
N GLU A 111 -6.41 13.43 3.24
CA GLU A 111 -7.32 14.01 4.23
C GLU A 111 -7.08 13.44 5.62
N PHE A 112 -6.99 12.11 5.72
CA PHE A 112 -6.82 11.40 6.99
C PHE A 112 -5.35 11.07 7.30
N GLY A 113 -4.42 11.39 6.40
CA GLY A 113 -3.00 11.06 6.56
C GLY A 113 -2.75 9.55 6.63
N LEU A 114 -3.36 8.79 5.72
CA LEU A 114 -3.32 7.32 5.71
C LEU A 114 -2.52 6.79 4.52
N LEU A 115 -1.82 5.68 4.76
CA LEU A 115 -1.26 4.81 3.73
C LEU A 115 -1.80 3.39 3.93
N MET A 116 -2.29 2.80 2.85
CA MET A 116 -2.90 1.48 2.83
C MET A 116 -2.23 0.64 1.74
N ASP A 117 -1.61 -0.45 2.14
CA ASP A 117 -0.90 -1.39 1.28
C ASP A 117 -1.45 -2.80 1.53
N PRO A 118 -2.49 -3.21 0.79
CA PRO A 118 -3.18 -4.47 1.04
C PRO A 118 -2.38 -5.71 0.64
N THR A 119 -1.26 -5.57 -0.08
CA THR A 119 -0.48 -6.71 -0.60
C THR A 119 1.00 -6.62 -0.25
N PHE A 120 1.35 -5.95 0.85
CA PHE A 120 2.73 -5.88 1.34
C PHE A 120 3.28 -7.26 1.77
N ASP A 121 2.39 -8.22 2.02
CA ASP A 121 2.71 -9.62 2.29
C ASP A 121 3.37 -10.36 1.11
N GLN A 122 3.30 -9.80 -0.11
CA GLN A 122 4.03 -10.35 -1.26
C GLN A 122 5.56 -10.29 -1.11
N PHE A 123 6.08 -9.51 -0.15
CA PHE A 123 7.51 -9.31 0.09
C PHE A 123 8.09 -10.36 1.03
N GLU A 124 8.00 -11.63 0.63
CA GLU A 124 8.45 -12.82 1.38
C GLU A 124 9.84 -12.70 2.05
N PRO A 125 10.87 -12.04 1.46
CA PRO A 125 12.15 -11.87 2.12
C PRO A 125 12.07 -11.17 3.49
N LEU A 126 11.06 -10.34 3.75
CA LEU A 126 10.86 -9.65 5.03
C LEU A 126 10.27 -10.57 6.13
N GLY A 127 10.00 -11.84 5.82
CA GLY A 127 9.52 -12.81 6.81
C GLY A 127 8.20 -12.39 7.46
N GLU A 128 8.11 -12.48 8.79
CA GLU A 128 6.90 -12.17 9.56
C GLU A 128 6.48 -10.69 9.45
N GLN A 129 7.38 -9.81 9.02
CA GLN A 129 7.08 -8.39 8.80
C GLN A 129 6.35 -8.13 7.48
N ALA A 130 6.33 -9.09 6.55
CA ALA A 130 5.57 -9.03 5.30
C ALA A 130 4.08 -9.22 5.59
N THR A 131 3.42 -8.19 6.11
CA THR A 131 1.97 -8.18 6.38
C THR A 131 1.31 -6.93 5.80
N PRO A 132 0.02 -6.98 5.44
CA PRO A 132 -0.69 -5.83 4.89
C PRO A 132 -0.57 -4.59 5.79
N ILE A 133 -0.21 -3.44 5.22
CA ILE A 133 0.05 -2.22 5.98
C ILE A 133 -1.18 -1.31 5.98
N PHE A 134 -1.58 -0.91 7.18
CA PHE A 134 -2.46 0.23 7.40
C PHE A 134 -1.74 1.21 8.34
N ALA A 135 -1.27 2.33 7.80
CA ALA A 135 -0.47 3.30 8.54
C ALA A 135 -1.16 4.65 8.64
N GLN A 136 -1.17 5.22 9.86
CA GLN A 136 -1.72 6.53 10.15
C GLN A 136 -0.62 7.59 10.32
N ASN A 137 -0.98 8.87 10.23
CA ASN A 137 -0.05 10.00 10.28
C ASN A 137 1.04 9.95 9.20
N VAL A 138 0.75 9.31 8.07
CA VAL A 138 1.64 9.18 6.93
C VAL A 138 1.31 10.27 5.92
N ARG A 139 2.32 11.07 5.55
CA ARG A 139 2.18 12.15 4.56
C ARG A 139 3.33 12.08 3.55
N LEU A 140 3.06 12.53 2.33
CA LEU A 140 4.07 12.65 1.30
C LEU A 140 5.12 13.68 1.74
N ARG A 141 6.37 13.23 1.85
CA ARG A 141 7.51 14.05 2.28
C ARG A 141 8.25 14.56 1.05
N SER A 142 8.52 15.87 1.03
CA SER A 142 9.27 16.53 -0.04
C SER A 142 8.79 16.14 -1.44
N ASN A 143 7.47 15.94 -1.59
CA ASN A 143 6.83 15.47 -2.83
C ASN A 143 7.47 14.22 -3.46
N SER A 144 8.09 13.34 -2.67
CA SER A 144 8.91 12.25 -3.20
C SER A 144 8.69 10.91 -2.52
N TYR A 145 8.35 10.85 -1.23
CA TYR A 145 8.13 9.56 -0.58
C TYR A 145 7.18 9.59 0.62
N TRP A 146 6.54 8.46 0.89
CA TRP A 146 5.93 8.14 2.18
C TRP A 146 6.86 7.22 2.98
N GLN A 147 6.69 7.20 4.30
CA GLN A 147 7.53 6.42 5.19
C GLN A 147 6.67 5.79 6.29
N VAL A 148 6.89 4.50 6.51
CA VAL A 148 6.29 3.70 7.58
C VAL A 148 7.43 3.12 8.40
N ILE A 149 7.36 3.28 9.72
CA ILE A 149 8.36 2.77 10.66
C ILE A 149 7.61 2.10 11.81
N SER A 150 7.99 0.87 12.13
CA SER A 150 7.71 0.19 13.39
C SER A 150 9.03 -0.18 14.08
N ASP A 151 8.95 -0.94 15.18
CA ASP A 151 10.13 -1.41 15.90
C ASP A 151 11.02 -2.31 15.02
N ASP A 152 10.40 -3.16 14.19
CA ASP A 152 11.08 -4.19 13.42
C ASP A 152 11.04 -3.95 11.90
N LEU A 153 10.28 -2.96 11.42
CA LEU A 153 10.12 -2.71 9.99
C LEU A 153 10.38 -1.25 9.63
N TYR A 154 11.19 -1.04 8.61
CA TYR A 154 11.33 0.24 7.94
C TYR A 154 10.86 0.13 6.49
N VAL A 155 9.91 0.96 6.08
CA VAL A 155 9.48 1.08 4.68
C VAL A 155 9.52 2.53 4.21
N ARG A 156 10.06 2.73 3.01
CA ARG A 156 9.98 3.97 2.27
C ARG A 156 9.38 3.71 0.90
N TYR A 157 8.25 4.36 0.63
CA TYR A 157 7.54 4.31 -0.64
C TYR A 157 7.85 5.57 -1.43
N PHE A 158 8.66 5.47 -2.47
CA PHE A 158 8.97 6.53 -3.41
C PHE A 158 7.83 6.69 -4.42
N ALA A 159 7.31 7.91 -4.55
CA ALA A 159 6.31 8.22 -5.55
C ALA A 159 6.85 7.93 -6.95
N ALA A 160 6.02 7.27 -7.75
CA ALA A 160 6.31 6.88 -9.12
C ALA A 160 5.04 7.07 -9.97
N ASP A 161 4.33 8.18 -9.72
CA ASP A 161 3.01 8.50 -10.26
C ASP A 161 2.97 8.52 -11.80
N GLU A 162 4.11 8.77 -12.44
CA GLU A 162 4.26 8.68 -13.89
C GLU A 162 3.98 7.27 -14.47
N PHE A 163 3.88 6.25 -13.61
CA PHE A 163 3.54 4.87 -13.99
C PHE A 163 2.16 4.42 -13.51
N ALA A 164 1.34 5.30 -12.92
CA ALA A 164 0.06 4.95 -12.32
C ALA A 164 -1.03 4.51 -13.33
N ASP A 165 -0.89 4.88 -14.61
CA ASP A 165 -1.89 4.62 -15.64
C ASP A 165 -1.73 3.27 -16.36
N LEU A 166 -0.63 2.54 -16.13
CA LEU A 166 -0.41 1.24 -16.77
C LEU A 166 -1.30 0.19 -16.09
N ASP A 167 -2.25 -0.38 -16.85
CA ASP A 167 -3.19 -1.46 -16.48
C ASP A 167 -4.18 -1.16 -15.33
N PHE A 168 -4.04 -0.05 -14.60
CA PHE A 168 -4.88 0.30 -13.45
C PHE A 168 -6.34 0.59 -13.83
N SER A 169 -6.57 1.30 -14.95
CA SER A 169 -7.93 1.65 -15.38
C SER A 169 -8.78 0.42 -15.73
N GLU A 170 -8.16 -0.60 -16.32
CA GLU A 170 -8.82 -1.86 -16.64
C GLU A 170 -9.14 -2.63 -15.35
N ALA A 171 -8.15 -2.80 -14.47
CA ALA A 171 -8.36 -3.44 -13.16
C ALA A 171 -9.49 -2.77 -12.37
N ARG A 172 -9.52 -1.43 -12.36
CA ARG A 172 -10.57 -0.64 -11.71
C ARG A 172 -11.96 -0.94 -12.29
N ALA A 173 -12.11 -0.96 -13.61
CA ALA A 173 -13.41 -1.23 -14.25
C ALA A 173 -13.99 -2.59 -13.81
N GLN A 174 -13.13 -3.61 -13.67
CA GLN A 174 -13.52 -4.97 -13.29
C GLN A 174 -13.92 -5.09 -11.80
N THR A 175 -13.51 -4.15 -10.94
CA THR A 175 -13.72 -4.26 -9.48
C THR A 175 -15.02 -3.63 -8.97
N THR A 176 -15.66 -2.73 -9.75
CA THR A 176 -16.84 -1.95 -9.32
C THR A 176 -17.95 -2.80 -8.67
N GLY A 177 -18.30 -3.94 -9.28
CA GLY A 177 -19.36 -4.82 -8.77
C GLY A 177 -19.01 -5.48 -7.44
N ARG A 178 -17.74 -5.88 -7.27
CA ARG A 178 -17.22 -6.47 -6.04
C ARG A 178 -17.10 -5.43 -4.93
N ALA A 179 -16.63 -4.23 -5.26
CA ALA A 179 -16.49 -3.11 -4.32
C ALA A 179 -17.81 -2.75 -3.64
N LYS A 180 -18.92 -2.69 -4.40
CA LYS A 180 -20.26 -2.44 -3.84
C LYS A 180 -20.66 -3.47 -2.79
N LYS A 181 -20.39 -4.75 -3.03
CA LYS A 181 -20.71 -5.83 -2.08
C LYS A 181 -19.89 -5.72 -0.81
N ILE A 182 -18.58 -5.43 -0.94
CA ILE A 182 -17.68 -5.24 0.22
C ILE A 182 -18.11 -4.02 1.03
N ALA A 183 -18.36 -2.88 0.39
CA ALA A 183 -18.82 -1.67 1.08
C ALA A 183 -20.16 -1.88 1.80
N ALA A 184 -21.10 -2.61 1.18
CA ALA A 184 -22.35 -3.00 1.84
C ALA A 184 -22.12 -3.93 3.05
N HIS A 185 -21.19 -4.88 2.94
CA HIS A 185 -20.83 -5.76 4.06
C HIS A 185 -20.20 -4.97 5.22
N ILE A 186 -19.25 -4.08 4.94
CA ILE A 186 -18.61 -3.21 5.95
C ILE A 186 -19.64 -2.29 6.62
N ARG A 187 -20.67 -1.85 5.89
CA ARG A 187 -21.82 -1.11 6.44
C ARG A 187 -22.73 -1.98 7.30
N GLY A 188 -22.96 -3.22 6.88
CA GLY A 188 -23.84 -4.17 7.56
C GLY A 188 -23.23 -4.79 8.81
N SER A 189 -21.91 -4.93 8.90
CA SER A 189 -21.21 -5.41 10.12
C SER A 189 -21.26 -4.41 11.30
N ARG A 190 -22.06 -3.34 11.18
CA ARG A 190 -22.24 -2.26 12.15
C ARG A 190 -23.54 -2.38 12.95
N THR A 191 -24.42 -3.30 12.56
CA THR A 191 -25.71 -3.59 13.22
C THR A 191 -25.58 -4.80 14.13
#